data_AF-A0A644V468-F1
#
_entry.id   AF-A0A644V468-F1
#
_cell.length_a   1.000
_cell.length_b   1.000
_cell.length_c   1.000
_cell.angle_alpha   90.00
_cell.angle_beta   90.00
_cell.angle_gamma   90.00
#
_symmetry.space_group_name_H-M   'P 1'
#
loop_
_entity.id
_entity.type
_entity.pdbx_description
1 polymer ?
#
loop_
_entity_poly.entity_id
_entity_poly.type
_entity_poly.pdbx_seq_one_letter_code
_entity_poly.pdbx_strand_id
1 'polypeptide(L)'
;MNNELENYSYNQMNNIDSNSTTLKSGIMEIAKNHGFKDVKVNIHSQFGKDQIPMEVTVDGVSMVPTLKNGEKVIIQKTKNPQIGDIIVVKDPEETLLIKRLGNISGDKIYLSSDNNDTVQAFVNGTYVDMIAIEKWTNASNIVGVAKIFNV
;
A
#
# COMPACT_ATOMS: atom_id res chain seq x y z
N MET A 1 23.44 -9.98 13.86
CA MET A 1 22.00 -9.84 14.10
C MET A 1 21.44 -8.51 13.58
N ASN A 2 21.95 -7.32 13.99
CA ASN A 2 21.32 -6.03 13.62
C ASN A 2 21.12 -5.83 12.11
N ASN A 3 22.17 -5.99 11.29
CA ASN A 3 22.05 -5.85 9.83
C ASN A 3 21.03 -6.83 9.22
N GLU A 4 20.92 -8.03 9.78
CA GLU A 4 19.96 -9.05 9.32
C GLU A 4 18.52 -8.63 9.67
N LEU A 5 18.30 -8.11 10.87
CA LEU A 5 17.02 -7.56 11.30
C LEU A 5 16.61 -6.34 10.48
N GLU A 6 17.55 -5.44 10.19
CA GLU A 6 17.31 -4.25 9.36
C GLU A 6 16.92 -4.64 7.93
N ASN A 7 17.72 -5.51 7.30
CA ASN A 7 17.44 -6.01 5.95
C ASN A 7 16.11 -6.77 5.87
N TYR A 8 15.86 -7.68 6.83
CA TYR A 8 14.59 -8.41 6.89
C TYR A 8 13.41 -7.46 7.05
N SER A 9 13.52 -6.50 7.98
CA SER A 9 12.45 -5.53 8.24
C SER A 9 12.17 -4.67 7.01
N TYR A 10 13.21 -4.11 6.38
CA TYR A 10 13.07 -3.32 5.16
C TYR A 10 12.41 -4.13 4.02
N ASN A 11 12.85 -5.37 3.81
CA ASN A 11 12.28 -6.24 2.78
C ASN A 11 10.82 -6.59 3.07
N GLN A 12 10.47 -6.86 4.34
CA GLN A 12 9.08 -7.12 4.71
C GLN A 12 8.22 -5.86 4.59
N MET A 13 8.71 -4.68 4.97
CA MET A 13 7.98 -3.42 4.83
C MET A 13 7.58 -3.15 3.37
N ASN A 14 8.47 -3.48 2.43
CA ASN A 14 8.25 -3.31 0.98
C ASN A 14 7.63 -4.53 0.28
N ASN A 15 7.45 -5.66 0.98
CA ASN A 15 6.74 -6.81 0.46
C ASN A 15 5.23 -6.60 0.62
N ILE A 16 4.48 -6.58 -0.48
CA ILE A 16 3.03 -6.34 -0.49
C ILE A 16 2.24 -7.36 0.34
N ASP A 17 2.70 -8.61 0.42
CA ASP A 17 1.99 -9.71 1.08
C ASP A 17 2.32 -9.82 2.59
N SER A 18 3.27 -9.02 3.08
CA SER A 18 3.63 -8.99 4.50
C SER A 18 2.59 -8.27 5.38
N ASN A 19 2.67 -8.47 6.69
CA ASN A 19 1.95 -7.68 7.69
C ASN A 19 2.69 -7.69 9.04
N SER A 20 2.14 -7.03 10.06
CA SER A 20 2.78 -6.97 11.38
C SER A 20 2.97 -8.32 12.04
N THR A 21 2.11 -9.29 11.76
CA THR A 21 2.28 -10.67 12.23
C THR A 21 3.46 -11.35 11.53
N THR A 22 3.55 -11.29 10.20
CA THR A 22 4.64 -11.95 9.47
C THR A 22 6.00 -11.31 9.80
N LEU A 23 6.06 -9.99 9.90
CA LEU A 23 7.27 -9.26 10.31
C LEU A 23 7.73 -9.69 11.72
N LYS A 24 6.81 -9.73 12.70
CA LYS A 24 7.15 -10.18 14.05
C LYS A 24 7.67 -11.61 14.08
N SER A 25 7.01 -12.51 13.36
CA SER A 25 7.39 -13.92 13.31
C SER A 25 8.81 -14.09 12.78
N GLY A 26 9.18 -13.42 11.70
CA GLY A 26 10.54 -13.52 11.17
C GLY A 26 11.59 -12.82 12.03
N ILE A 27 11.28 -11.68 12.66
CA ILE A 27 12.18 -11.06 13.64
C ILE A 27 12.43 -12.01 14.82
N MET A 28 11.38 -12.67 15.32
CA MET A 28 11.50 -13.66 16.38
C MET A 28 12.35 -14.86 15.95
N GLU A 29 12.19 -15.33 14.72
CA GLU A 29 12.98 -16.44 14.16
C GLU A 29 14.46 -16.07 14.04
N ILE A 30 14.77 -14.89 13.48
CA ILE A 30 16.14 -14.36 13.42
C ILE A 30 16.73 -14.32 14.84
N ALA A 31 16.03 -13.72 15.80
CA ALA A 31 16.53 -13.64 17.18
C ALA A 31 16.77 -15.03 17.79
N LYS A 32 15.87 -16.01 17.56
CA LYS A 32 16.07 -17.40 18.02
C LYS A 32 17.31 -18.05 17.40
N ASN A 33 17.56 -17.81 16.11
CA ASN A 33 18.74 -18.32 15.41
C ASN A 33 20.05 -17.72 15.96
N HIS A 34 19.99 -16.54 16.57
CA HIS A 34 21.09 -15.91 17.32
C HIS A 34 21.13 -16.29 18.81
N GLY A 35 20.34 -17.29 19.25
CA GLY A 35 20.39 -17.85 20.60
C GLY A 35 19.46 -17.19 21.63
N PHE A 36 18.63 -16.23 21.23
CA PHE A 36 17.66 -15.59 22.13
C PHE A 36 16.43 -16.49 22.35
N LYS A 37 16.13 -16.81 23.61
CA LYS A 37 15.02 -17.73 23.97
C LYS A 37 13.70 -17.00 24.21
N ASP A 38 13.75 -15.90 24.96
CA ASP A 38 12.59 -15.09 25.35
C ASP A 38 12.62 -13.74 24.63
N VAL A 39 12.02 -13.69 23.44
CA VAL A 39 12.04 -12.50 22.57
C VAL A 39 10.66 -11.85 22.57
N LYS A 40 10.62 -10.55 22.86
CA LYS A 40 9.43 -9.72 22.70
C LYS A 40 9.66 -8.69 21.60
N VAL A 41 8.87 -8.77 20.53
CA VAL A 41 8.94 -7.82 19.41
C VAL A 41 7.81 -6.80 19.53
N ASN A 42 8.16 -5.52 19.58
CA ASN A 42 7.21 -4.41 19.59
C ASN A 42 7.43 -3.57 18.33
N ILE A 43 6.38 -3.42 17.52
CA ILE A 43 6.42 -2.57 16.32
C ILE A 43 5.69 -1.27 16.63
N HIS A 44 6.36 -0.15 16.39
CA HIS A 44 5.76 1.18 16.45
C HIS A 44 6.17 1.94 15.20
N SER A 45 5.18 2.55 14.55
CA SER A 45 5.38 3.44 13.40
C SER A 45 4.62 4.74 13.61
N GLN A 46 4.70 5.64 12.64
CA GLN A 46 3.91 6.88 12.64
C GLN A 46 2.38 6.62 12.65
N PHE A 47 1.96 5.39 12.33
CA PHE A 47 0.55 4.98 12.34
C PHE A 47 0.14 4.29 13.65
N GLY A 48 1.07 4.13 14.60
CA GLY A 48 0.83 3.54 15.91
C GLY A 48 1.40 2.13 16.06
N LYS A 49 0.88 1.40 17.05
CA LYS A 49 1.36 0.08 17.43
C LYS A 49 0.95 -0.97 16.40
N ASP A 50 1.89 -1.85 16.04
CA ASP A 50 1.69 -2.98 15.14
C ASP A 50 1.16 -2.59 13.75
N GLN A 51 1.50 -1.36 13.33
CA GLN A 51 1.24 -0.83 12.00
C GLN A 51 2.55 -0.73 11.22
N ILE A 52 2.56 -1.24 9.99
CA ILE A 52 3.73 -1.22 9.12
C ILE A 52 3.51 -0.19 8.00
N PRO A 53 4.47 0.73 7.77
CA PRO A 53 4.48 1.58 6.59
C PRO A 53 5.13 0.88 5.39
N MET A 54 4.68 1.23 4.19
CA MET A 54 5.29 0.84 2.91
C MET A 54 5.38 2.08 2.02
N GLU A 55 6.54 2.33 1.42
CA GLU A 55 6.72 3.43 0.46
C GLU A 55 6.32 2.95 -0.94
N VAL A 56 5.54 3.74 -1.66
CA VAL A 56 5.23 3.49 -3.08
C VAL A 56 5.36 4.77 -3.88
N THR A 57 5.71 4.63 -5.16
CA THR A 57 5.70 5.73 -6.13
C THR A 57 4.45 5.59 -6.99
N VAL A 58 3.69 6.66 -7.12
CA VAL A 58 2.48 6.71 -7.95
C VAL A 58 2.89 6.67 -9.42
N ASP A 59 2.30 5.75 -10.17
CA ASP A 59 2.44 5.64 -11.62
C ASP A 59 1.08 5.84 -12.29
N GLY A 60 1.01 6.81 -13.20
CA GLY A 60 -0.19 7.17 -13.95
C GLY A 60 -0.97 8.38 -13.40
N VAL A 61 -2.11 8.65 -14.05
CA VAL A 61 -2.88 9.90 -13.88
C VAL A 61 -4.24 9.72 -13.21
N SER A 62 -4.60 8.49 -12.85
CA SER A 62 -5.99 8.17 -12.45
C SER A 62 -6.41 8.72 -11.08
N MET A 63 -5.47 9.31 -10.34
CA MET A 63 -5.73 9.96 -9.06
C MET A 63 -5.46 11.47 -9.12
N VAL A 64 -5.19 12.04 -10.30
CA VAL A 64 -5.10 13.49 -10.49
C VAL A 64 -6.49 14.12 -10.21
N PRO A 65 -6.56 15.27 -9.52
CA PRO A 65 -5.46 16.10 -9.02
C PRO A 65 -4.89 15.69 -7.66
N THR A 66 -5.50 14.72 -6.97
CA THR A 66 -5.16 14.29 -5.61
C THR A 66 -3.75 13.73 -5.48
N LEU A 67 -3.33 12.88 -6.43
CA LEU A 67 -1.99 12.31 -6.50
C LEU A 67 -1.43 12.46 -7.90
N LYS A 68 -0.16 12.85 -7.99
CA LYS A 68 0.53 13.08 -9.26
C LYS A 68 1.43 11.90 -9.62
N ASN A 69 1.63 11.68 -10.91
CA ASN A 69 2.63 10.73 -11.39
C ASN A 69 4.02 11.06 -10.82
N GLY A 70 4.73 10.05 -10.31
CA GLY A 70 6.03 10.18 -9.65
C GLY A 70 5.96 10.62 -8.19
N GLU A 71 4.77 10.91 -7.65
CA GLU A 71 4.60 11.26 -6.24
C GLU A 71 4.88 10.04 -5.34
N LYS A 72 5.63 10.27 -4.25
CA LYS A 72 5.92 9.25 -3.25
C LYS A 72 4.87 9.32 -2.15
N VAL A 73 4.23 8.20 -1.85
CA VAL A 73 3.23 8.10 -0.79
C VAL A 73 3.58 6.98 0.18
N ILE A 74 3.22 7.16 1.45
CA ILE A 74 3.36 6.13 2.47
C ILE A 74 2.03 5.42 2.65
N ILE A 75 2.05 4.10 2.53
CA ILE A 75 0.90 3.23 2.75
C ILE A 75 0.96 2.69 4.17
N GLN A 76 -0.11 2.88 4.94
CA GLN A 76 -0.36 2.11 6.15
C GLN A 76 -0.91 0.74 5.74
N LYS A 77 -0.15 -0.33 5.99
CA LYS A 77 -0.60 -1.70 5.70
C LYS A 77 -1.72 -2.10 6.66
N THR A 78 -2.95 -2.15 6.15
CA THR A 78 -4.17 -2.47 6.92
C THR A 78 -5.23 -3.05 6.00
N LYS A 79 -6.13 -3.88 6.55
CA LYS A 79 -7.29 -4.44 5.84
C LYS A 79 -8.61 -3.76 6.20
N ASN A 80 -8.56 -2.67 6.99
CA ASN A 80 -9.74 -1.95 7.48
C ASN A 80 -9.81 -0.51 6.95
N PRO A 81 -9.91 -0.29 5.63
CA PRO A 81 -10.12 1.06 5.10
C PRO A 81 -11.54 1.55 5.36
N GLN A 82 -11.75 2.85 5.18
CA GLN A 82 -13.06 3.52 5.23
C GLN A 82 -13.42 4.07 3.85
N ILE A 83 -14.72 4.19 3.56
CA ILE A 83 -15.17 4.87 2.33
C ILE A 83 -14.57 6.28 2.28
N GLY A 84 -14.04 6.65 1.12
CA GLY A 84 -13.30 7.88 0.90
C GLY A 84 -11.78 7.75 1.07
N ASP A 85 -11.28 6.69 1.71
CA ASP A 85 -9.83 6.45 1.78
C ASP A 85 -9.23 6.24 0.39
N ILE A 86 -7.99 6.67 0.20
CA ILE A 86 -7.18 6.25 -0.94
C ILE A 86 -6.51 4.94 -0.54
N ILE A 87 -6.77 3.88 -1.30
CA ILE A 87 -6.31 2.54 -1.01
C ILE A 87 -5.39 2.03 -2.12
N VAL A 88 -4.46 1.18 -1.74
CA VAL A 88 -3.69 0.36 -2.67
C VAL A 88 -4.27 -1.04 -2.67
N VAL A 89 -4.54 -1.60 -3.85
CA VAL A 89 -4.99 -2.98 -4.04
C VAL A 89 -4.05 -3.74 -4.95
N LYS A 90 -3.93 -5.05 -4.71
CA LYS A 90 -3.30 -6.00 -5.63
C LYS A 90 -4.34 -6.45 -6.64
N ASP A 91 -4.19 -6.04 -7.90
CA ASP A 91 -5.09 -6.46 -8.95
C ASP A 91 -4.77 -7.88 -9.44
N PRO A 92 -5.75 -8.70 -9.85
CA PRO A 92 -5.48 -10.05 -10.37
C PRO A 92 -4.59 -10.11 -11.61
N GLU A 93 -4.46 -8.99 -12.33
CA GLU A 93 -3.48 -8.83 -13.43
C GLU A 93 -2.05 -8.54 -12.90
N GLU A 94 -1.80 -8.78 -11.61
CA GLU A 94 -0.52 -8.65 -10.90
C GLU A 94 0.07 -7.22 -10.92
N THR A 95 -0.78 -6.21 -11.03
CA THR A 95 -0.39 -4.79 -10.89
C THR A 95 -0.96 -4.20 -9.60
N LEU A 96 -0.23 -3.27 -8.98
CA LEU A 96 -0.77 -2.48 -7.88
C LEU A 96 -1.59 -1.32 -8.43
N LEU A 97 -2.80 -1.13 -7.91
CA LEU A 97 -3.64 0.02 -8.24
C LEU A 97 -3.81 0.89 -7.00
N ILE A 98 -3.61 2.20 -7.16
CA ILE A 98 -3.95 3.21 -6.17
C ILE A 98 -5.23 3.94 -6.60
N LYS A 99 -6.26 3.86 -5.77
CA LYS A 99 -7.63 4.33 -6.09
C LYS A 99 -8.33 4.88 -4.87
N ARG A 100 -9.38 5.70 -5.06
CA ARG A 100 -10.28 6.06 -3.97
C ARG A 100 -11.28 4.93 -3.72
N LEU A 101 -11.51 4.61 -2.46
CA LEU A 101 -12.54 3.65 -2.05
C LEU A 101 -13.91 4.33 -2.09
N GLY A 102 -14.67 4.08 -3.15
CA GLY A 102 -15.97 4.72 -3.34
C GLY A 102 -17.12 4.03 -2.61
N ASN A 103 -17.06 2.70 -2.47
CA ASN A 103 -18.13 1.92 -1.83
C ASN A 103 -17.62 0.58 -1.26
N ILE A 104 -18.32 0.05 -0.25
CA ILE A 104 -18.08 -1.27 0.35
C ILE A 104 -19.42 -2.02 0.37
N SER A 105 -19.46 -3.20 -0.26
CA SER A 105 -20.63 -4.06 -0.30
C SER A 105 -20.23 -5.50 0.02
N GLY A 106 -20.30 -5.88 1.29
CA GLY A 106 -19.87 -7.20 1.76
C GLY A 106 -18.36 -7.37 1.59
N ASP A 107 -17.96 -8.38 0.82
CA ASP A 107 -16.57 -8.67 0.48
C ASP A 107 -16.07 -7.89 -0.76
N LYS A 108 -16.93 -7.09 -1.38
CA LYS A 108 -16.58 -6.30 -2.57
C LYS A 108 -16.37 -4.83 -2.23
N ILE A 109 -15.41 -4.22 -2.90
CA ILE A 109 -15.11 -2.80 -2.82
C ILE A 109 -15.12 -2.18 -4.22
N TYR A 110 -15.56 -0.93 -4.30
CA TYR A 110 -15.56 -0.16 -5.53
C TYR A 110 -14.38 0.81 -5.55
N LEU A 111 -13.56 0.70 -6.59
CA LEU A 111 -12.42 1.55 -6.87
C LEU A 111 -12.86 2.67 -7.80
N SER A 112 -12.97 3.88 -7.25
CA SER A 112 -13.29 5.11 -7.99
C SER A 112 -12.02 5.88 -8.36
N SER A 113 -12.13 6.70 -9.40
CA SER A 113 -11.11 7.68 -9.76
C SER A 113 -11.45 9.06 -9.21
N ASP A 114 -10.42 9.85 -8.94
CA ASP A 114 -10.57 11.28 -8.60
C ASP A 114 -10.51 12.18 -9.84
N ASN A 115 -10.17 11.59 -10.98
CA ASN A 115 -10.11 12.29 -12.23
C ASN A 115 -11.50 12.27 -12.87
N ASN A 116 -12.16 13.42 -12.88
CA ASN A 116 -13.50 13.58 -13.42
C ASN A 116 -13.53 13.80 -14.94
N ASP A 117 -12.37 13.91 -15.60
CA ASP A 117 -12.25 14.29 -17.01
C ASP A 117 -11.24 13.40 -17.77
N THR A 118 -11.22 13.53 -19.10
CA THR A 118 -10.12 12.99 -19.91
C THR A 118 -8.82 13.71 -19.54
N VAL A 119 -7.80 12.96 -19.12
CA VAL A 119 -6.48 13.53 -18.78
C VAL A 119 -5.45 13.12 -19.80
N GLN A 120 -4.68 14.09 -20.31
CA GLN A 120 -3.51 13.80 -21.12
C GLN A 120 -2.39 13.20 -20.25
N ALA A 121 -1.97 12.00 -20.60
CA ALA A 121 -0.82 11.31 -20.03
C ALA A 121 0.29 11.19 -21.09
N PHE A 122 1.55 11.26 -20.67
CA PHE A 122 2.69 11.01 -21.55
C PHE A 122 3.14 9.56 -21.43
N VAL A 123 2.84 8.74 -22.44
CA VAL A 123 3.13 7.30 -22.45
C VAL A 123 3.97 6.98 -23.68
N ASN A 124 5.11 6.30 -23.47
CA ASN A 124 6.01 5.88 -24.55
C ASN A 124 6.40 7.01 -25.52
N GLY A 125 6.58 8.24 -25.02
CA GLY A 125 7.00 9.39 -25.84
C GLY A 125 5.88 10.19 -26.50
N THR A 126 4.60 9.84 -26.27
CA THR A 126 3.45 10.52 -26.90
C THR A 126 2.39 10.89 -25.86
N TYR A 127 1.70 12.02 -26.06
CA TYR A 127 0.54 12.39 -25.26
C TYR A 127 -0.69 11.59 -25.70
N VAL A 128 -1.35 10.93 -24.75
CA VAL A 128 -2.58 10.17 -24.96
C VAL A 128 -3.66 10.62 -23.98
N ASP A 129 -4.89 10.68 -24.47
CA ASP A 129 -6.07 10.96 -23.67
C ASP A 129 -6.47 9.69 -22.89
N MET A 130 -6.46 9.77 -21.57
CA MET A 130 -6.82 8.67 -20.68
C MET A 130 -8.13 8.94 -19.95
N ILE A 131 -9.03 7.95 -19.99
CA ILE A 131 -10.19 7.86 -19.10
C ILE A 131 -9.81 6.96 -17.93
N ALA A 132 -10.11 7.39 -16.72
CA ALA A 132 -9.75 6.62 -15.55
C ALA A 132 -10.59 5.35 -15.41
N ILE A 133 -9.93 4.25 -15.10
CA ILE A 133 -10.58 2.96 -14.87
C ILE A 133 -11.23 2.96 -13.49
N GLU A 134 -12.52 2.64 -13.43
CA GLU A 134 -13.28 2.34 -12.21
C GLU A 134 -13.75 0.90 -12.24
N LYS A 135 -13.67 0.20 -11.10
CA LYS A 135 -14.07 -1.22 -11.05
C LYS A 135 -14.38 -1.72 -9.65
N TRP A 136 -15.14 -2.81 -9.59
CA TRP A 136 -15.29 -3.61 -8.39
C TRP A 136 -14.15 -4.62 -8.26
N THR A 137 -13.69 -4.86 -7.03
CA THR A 137 -12.73 -5.93 -6.69
C THR A 137 -13.04 -6.51 -5.31
N ASN A 138 -12.34 -7.56 -4.89
CA ASN A 138 -12.50 -8.14 -3.56
C ASN A 138 -11.72 -7.33 -2.50
N ALA A 139 -12.30 -7.14 -1.32
CA ALA A 139 -11.66 -6.49 -0.19
C ALA A 139 -10.37 -7.20 0.27
N SER A 140 -10.25 -8.51 0.02
CA SER A 140 -9.03 -9.28 0.29
C SER A 140 -7.79 -8.69 -0.41
N ASN A 141 -8.00 -8.03 -1.56
CA ASN A 141 -6.95 -7.47 -2.40
C ASN A 141 -6.34 -6.18 -1.84
N ILE A 142 -6.94 -5.57 -0.81
CA ILE A 142 -6.43 -4.35 -0.17
C ILE A 142 -5.04 -4.61 0.41
N VAL A 143 -4.04 -3.85 -0.02
CA VAL A 143 -2.69 -3.84 0.59
C VAL A 143 -2.67 -2.88 1.78
N GLY A 144 -3.30 -1.72 1.64
CA GLY A 144 -3.35 -0.72 2.69
C GLY A 144 -3.96 0.61 2.25
N VAL A 145 -3.90 1.57 3.16
CA VAL A 145 -4.42 2.94 2.98
C VAL A 145 -3.26 3.89 2.75
N ALA A 146 -3.30 4.66 1.68
CA ALA A 146 -2.36 5.74 1.43
C ALA A 146 -2.59 6.89 2.42
N LYS A 147 -1.53 7.31 3.10
CA LYS A 147 -1.53 8.44 4.02
C LYS A 147 -0.81 9.59 3.33
N ILE A 148 -1.60 10.50 2.76
CA ILE A 148 -1.10 11.73 2.17
C ILE A 148 -0.82 12.69 3.33
N PHE A 149 0.46 13.02 3.52
CA PHE A 149 0.86 14.09 4.42
C PHE A 149 0.89 15.37 3.58
N ASN A 150 -0.21 16.13 3.60
CA ASN A 150 -0.20 17.47 3.06
C ASN A 150 0.74 18.31 3.94
N VAL A 151 1.90 18.68 3.40
CA VAL A 151 2.84 19.63 4.01
C VAL A 151 2.52 21.03 3.50
#